data_AF-A0A1F4XAE0-F1
#
_entry.id   AF-A0A1F4XAE0-F1
#
_cell.length_a   1.000
_cell.length_b   1.000
_cell.length_c   1.000
_cell.angle_alpha   90.00
_cell.angle_beta   90.00
_cell.angle_gamma   90.00
#
_symmetry.space_group_name_H-M   'P 1'
#
loop_
_entity.id
_entity.type
_entity.pdbx_description
1 polymer ?
#
loop_
_entity_poly.entity_id
_entity_poly.type
_entity_poly.pdbx_seq_one_letter_code
_entity_poly.pdbx_strand_id
1 'polypeptide(L)'
;MGRAGSLHPANKEGKAKTEEWKNASTIASGLRVPKPFADFLVLKVLKESKGEAIAVSDGEIVLSLKEMAETEGVFLCPEGAAALAGAKKMVSDNKIDREEKVVLFNTGSGLKLIETLKKYLT
;
A
#
# COMPACT_ATOMS: atom_id res chain seq x y z
N MET A 1 -0.13 15.60 -3.74
CA MET A 1 0.45 14.26 -3.96
C MET A 1 1.03 13.78 -2.64
N GLY A 2 0.35 12.89 -1.93
CA GLY A 2 0.90 12.26 -0.73
C GLY A 2 2.14 11.43 -1.08
N ARG A 3 3.18 11.54 -0.27
CA ARG A 3 4.35 10.64 -0.30
C ARG A 3 4.53 10.12 1.12
N ALA A 4 4.38 8.82 1.30
CA ALA A 4 4.57 8.15 2.58
C ALA A 4 5.18 6.77 2.31
N GLY A 5 6.18 6.40 3.10
CA GLY A 5 6.80 5.08 3.06
C GLY A 5 8.26 5.12 2.60
N SER A 6 9.15 4.84 3.53
CA SER A 6 10.59 4.73 3.29
C SER A 6 11.05 3.34 2.81
N LEU A 7 10.16 2.35 2.80
CA LEU A 7 10.47 0.96 2.43
C LEU A 7 10.68 0.76 0.92
N HIS A 8 9.85 1.35 0.05
CA HIS A 8 9.98 1.23 -1.41
C HIS A 8 11.36 1.68 -1.93
N PRO A 9 11.86 2.90 -1.64
CA PRO A 9 13.20 3.29 -2.10
C PRO A 9 14.30 2.43 -1.47
N ALA A 10 14.20 2.09 -0.18
CA ALA A 10 15.21 1.29 0.49
C ALA A 10 15.31 -0.12 -0.09
N ASN A 11 14.17 -0.74 -0.43
CA ASN A 11 14.13 -2.03 -1.11
C ASN A 11 14.73 -1.94 -2.52
N LYS A 12 14.36 -0.91 -3.29
CA LYS A 12 14.90 -0.66 -4.64
C LYS A 12 16.42 -0.47 -4.63
N GLU A 13 16.95 0.18 -3.60
CA GLU A 13 18.38 0.43 -3.41
C GLU A 13 19.12 -0.73 -2.72
N GLY A 14 18.42 -1.80 -2.33
CA GLY A 14 19.02 -2.95 -1.62
C GLY A 14 19.56 -2.62 -0.23
N LYS A 15 19.03 -1.58 0.42
CA LYS A 15 19.45 -1.15 1.76
C LYS A 15 18.99 -2.14 2.85
N ALA A 16 19.74 -2.20 3.95
CA ALA A 16 19.39 -3.01 5.12
C ALA A 16 18.45 -2.28 6.11
N LYS A 17 18.33 -0.96 6.00
CA LYS A 17 17.48 -0.09 6.82
C LYS A 17 16.95 1.06 5.99
N THR A 18 15.88 1.67 6.47
CA THR A 18 15.28 2.85 5.85
C THR A 18 15.84 4.14 6.45
N GLU A 19 15.82 5.18 5.63
CA GLU A 19 15.98 6.56 6.08
C GLU A 19 14.62 7.15 6.46
N GLU A 20 14.61 8.14 7.35
CA GLU A 20 13.38 8.79 7.76
C GLU A 20 12.79 9.62 6.61
N TRP A 21 11.52 9.38 6.31
CA TRP A 21 10.77 10.15 5.34
C TRP A 21 10.09 11.36 5.98
N LYS A 22 10.74 12.52 5.94
CA LYS A 22 10.21 13.77 6.51
C LYS A 22 8.90 14.18 5.83
N ASN A 23 7.98 14.75 6.61
CA ASN A 23 6.68 15.24 6.14
C ASN A 23 5.84 14.18 5.41
N ALA A 24 5.90 12.92 5.88
CA ALA A 24 5.12 11.83 5.29
C ALA A 24 3.62 12.18 5.30
N SER A 25 2.97 12.07 4.15
CA SER A 25 1.55 12.37 3.98
C SER A 25 0.91 11.37 3.03
N THR A 26 -0.25 10.86 3.42
CA THR A 26 -1.10 9.96 2.64
C THR A 26 -2.46 9.86 3.34
N ILE A 27 -3.49 9.45 2.60
CA ILE A 27 -4.79 9.11 3.17
C ILE A 27 -4.76 7.78 3.95
N ALA A 28 -3.78 6.92 3.66
CA ALA A 28 -3.55 5.65 4.33
C ALA A 28 -2.76 5.85 5.63
N SER A 29 -3.44 6.34 6.66
CA SER A 29 -2.84 6.73 7.94
C SER A 29 -1.97 5.63 8.59
N GLY A 30 -2.34 4.35 8.45
CA GLY A 30 -1.58 3.22 8.96
C GLY A 30 -0.27 2.95 8.20
N LEU A 31 -0.14 3.44 6.97
CA LEU A 31 1.09 3.39 6.18
C LEU A 31 1.91 4.68 6.29
N ARG A 32 1.37 5.72 6.96
CA ARG A 32 2.03 7.01 7.16
C ARG A 32 3.08 6.95 8.28
N VAL A 33 4.09 6.13 8.09
CA VAL A 33 5.18 5.90 9.04
C VAL A 33 6.49 6.41 8.43
N PRO A 34 7.02 7.57 8.89
CA PRO A 34 8.26 8.14 8.37
C PRO A 34 9.45 7.18 8.43
N LYS A 35 9.57 6.42 9.52
CA LYS A 35 10.59 5.39 9.72
C LYS A 35 10.02 4.20 10.48
N PRO A 36 9.73 3.07 9.82
CA PRO A 36 9.22 1.89 10.50
C PRO A 36 10.24 1.34 11.50
N PHE A 37 9.80 1.02 12.72
CA PHE A 37 10.69 0.50 13.77
C PHE A 37 11.35 -0.84 13.40
N ALA A 38 10.63 -1.68 12.64
CA ALA A 38 11.04 -3.00 12.18
C ALA A 38 11.46 -3.02 10.71
N ASP A 39 11.91 -1.88 10.16
CA ASP A 39 12.27 -1.75 8.75
C ASP A 39 13.29 -2.81 8.28
N PHE A 40 14.29 -3.11 9.10
CA PHE A 40 15.29 -4.14 8.84
C PHE A 40 14.71 -5.54 8.72
N LEU A 41 13.66 -5.86 9.49
CA LEU A 41 12.96 -7.15 9.38
C LEU A 41 12.18 -7.22 8.07
N VAL A 42 11.46 -6.16 7.72
CA VAL A 42 10.68 -6.09 6.48
C VAL A 42 11.61 -6.22 5.27
N LEU A 43 12.70 -5.45 5.22
CA LEU A 43 13.67 -5.49 4.12
C LEU A 43 14.39 -6.85 4.02
N LYS A 44 14.68 -7.48 5.17
CA LYS A 44 15.22 -8.84 5.21
C LYS A 44 14.25 -9.86 4.61
N VAL A 45 12.98 -9.83 5.03
CA VAL A 45 11.95 -10.75 4.52
C VAL A 45 11.73 -10.56 3.03
N LEU A 46 11.64 -9.31 2.54
CA LEU A 46 11.51 -9.04 1.11
C LEU A 46 12.69 -9.62 0.32
N LYS A 47 13.92 -9.48 0.82
CA LYS A 47 15.11 -10.06 0.18
C LYS A 47 15.06 -11.59 0.16
N GLU A 48 14.76 -12.22 1.30
CA GLU A 48 14.73 -13.69 1.45
C GLU A 48 13.60 -14.33 0.65
N SER A 49 12.44 -13.69 0.60
CA SER A 49 11.28 -14.16 -0.16
C SER A 49 11.33 -13.78 -1.64
N LYS A 50 12.37 -13.05 -2.09
CA LYS A 50 12.44 -12.42 -3.42
C LYS A 50 11.22 -11.53 -3.72
N GLY A 51 10.66 -10.93 -2.68
CA GLY A 51 9.55 -9.98 -2.78
C GLY A 51 10.02 -8.55 -3.04
N GLU A 52 9.05 -7.66 -3.23
CA GLU A 52 9.28 -6.26 -3.54
C GLU A 52 8.36 -5.34 -2.73
N ALA A 53 8.86 -4.16 -2.36
CA ALA A 53 8.04 -3.09 -1.83
C ALA A 53 7.60 -2.16 -2.97
N ILE A 54 6.31 -1.83 -3.04
CA ILE A 54 5.74 -1.02 -4.13
C ILE A 54 5.09 0.24 -3.56
N ALA A 55 5.26 1.35 -4.27
CA ALA A 55 4.59 2.61 -3.98
C ALA A 55 3.40 2.83 -4.92
N VAL A 56 2.28 3.27 -4.32
CA VAL A 56 1.06 3.72 -4.98
C VAL A 56 0.66 5.09 -4.46
N SER A 57 -0.07 5.83 -5.26
CA SER A 57 -0.58 7.17 -4.95
C SER A 57 -1.90 7.11 -4.20
N ASP A 58 -2.23 8.17 -3.45
CA ASP A 58 -3.55 8.32 -2.82
C ASP A 58 -4.70 8.21 -3.83
N GLY A 59 -4.49 8.62 -5.09
CA GLY A 59 -5.50 8.50 -6.14
C GLY A 59 -5.76 7.04 -6.52
N GLU A 60 -4.71 6.23 -6.69
CA GLU A 60 -4.83 4.79 -6.93
C GLU A 60 -5.51 4.08 -5.74
N ILE A 61 -5.21 4.50 -4.51
CA ILE A 61 -5.88 3.98 -3.31
C ILE A 61 -7.39 4.27 -3.35
N VAL A 62 -7.81 5.50 -3.68
CA VAL A 62 -9.23 5.87 -3.78
C VAL A 62 -9.94 5.07 -4.88
N LEU A 63 -9.30 4.90 -6.03
CA LEU A 63 -9.87 4.12 -7.14
C LEU A 63 -10.10 2.66 -6.74
N SER A 64 -9.10 2.01 -6.14
CA SER A 64 -9.23 0.63 -5.63
C SER A 64 -10.30 0.49 -4.54
N LEU A 65 -10.46 1.51 -3.70
CA LEU A 65 -11.47 1.51 -2.65
C LEU A 65 -12.89 1.62 -3.24
N LYS A 66 -13.10 2.49 -4.23
CA LYS A 66 -14.37 2.62 -4.95
C LYS A 66 -14.72 1.33 -5.69
N GLU A 67 -13.76 0.78 -6.45
CA GLU A 67 -13.91 -0.47 -7.18
C GLU A 67 -14.40 -1.61 -6.27
N MET A 68 -13.72 -1.88 -5.15
CA MET A 68 -14.12 -2.96 -4.24
C MET A 68 -15.47 -2.75 -3.56
N ALA A 69 -15.84 -1.50 -3.30
CA ALA A 69 -17.15 -1.18 -2.75
C ALA A 69 -18.26 -1.40 -3.79
N GLU A 70 -18.00 -1.05 -5.05
CA GLU A 70 -18.97 -1.13 -6.15
C GLU A 70 -19.12 -2.55 -6.72
N THR A 71 -18.04 -3.33 -6.82
CA THR A 71 -18.07 -4.67 -7.44
C THR A 71 -18.28 -5.79 -6.43
N GLU A 72 -17.64 -5.72 -5.26
CA GLU A 72 -17.65 -6.79 -4.25
C GLU A 72 -18.46 -6.45 -3.00
N GLY A 73 -18.93 -5.21 -2.86
CA GLY A 73 -19.59 -4.74 -1.63
C GLY A 73 -18.67 -4.68 -0.42
N VAL A 74 -17.34 -4.63 -0.61
CA VAL A 74 -16.35 -4.63 0.46
C VAL A 74 -15.76 -3.24 0.65
N PHE A 75 -16.04 -2.62 1.79
CA PHE A 75 -15.48 -1.32 2.14
C PHE A 75 -14.12 -1.45 2.85
N LEU A 76 -13.07 -1.56 2.04
CA LEU A 76 -11.68 -1.67 2.50
C LEU A 76 -11.23 -0.46 3.33
N CYS A 77 -10.24 -0.66 4.21
CA CYS A 77 -9.47 0.47 4.67
C CYS A 77 -8.53 0.98 3.55
N PRO A 78 -8.06 2.24 3.59
CA PRO A 78 -7.12 2.75 2.60
C PRO A 78 -5.84 1.93 2.47
N GLU A 79 -5.36 1.29 3.54
CA GLU A 79 -4.19 0.41 3.52
C GLU A 79 -4.47 -0.90 2.76
N GLY A 80 -5.66 -1.47 2.93
CA GLY A 80 -6.11 -2.62 2.13
C GLY A 80 -6.30 -2.25 0.66
N ALA A 81 -6.87 -1.07 0.39
CA ALA A 81 -6.99 -0.56 -0.97
C ALA A 81 -5.63 -0.24 -1.62
N ALA A 82 -4.62 0.16 -0.83
CA ALA A 82 -3.24 0.29 -1.29
C ALA A 82 -2.64 -1.07 -1.71
N ALA A 83 -2.96 -2.15 -0.98
CA ALA A 83 -2.55 -3.50 -1.38
C ALA A 83 -3.17 -3.93 -2.71
N LEU A 84 -4.46 -3.66 -2.93
CA LEU A 84 -5.13 -3.91 -4.22
C LEU A 84 -4.51 -3.07 -5.34
N ALA A 85 -4.30 -1.77 -5.12
CA ALA A 85 -3.64 -0.90 -6.10
C ALA A 85 -2.25 -1.43 -6.47
N GLY A 86 -1.47 -1.87 -5.48
CA GLY A 86 -0.15 -2.47 -5.67
C GLY A 86 -0.22 -3.75 -6.51
N ALA A 87 -1.16 -4.65 -6.20
CA ALA A 87 -1.34 -5.89 -6.96
C ALA A 87 -1.73 -5.63 -8.41
N LYS A 88 -2.68 -4.71 -8.67
CA LYS A 88 -3.07 -4.31 -10.04
C LYS A 88 -1.88 -3.76 -10.83
N LYS A 89 -1.03 -2.97 -10.18
CA LYS A 89 0.21 -2.46 -10.77
C LYS A 89 1.20 -3.58 -11.09
N MET A 90 1.40 -4.53 -10.18
CA MET A 90 2.27 -5.69 -10.43
C MET A 90 1.79 -6.55 -11.60
N VAL A 91 0.47 -6.74 -11.74
CA VAL A 91 -0.10 -7.44 -12.90
C VAL A 91 0.16 -6.64 -14.18
N SER A 92 -0.07 -5.33 -14.17
CA SER A 92 0.23 -4.45 -15.32
C SER A 92 1.70 -4.47 -15.71
N ASP A 93 2.59 -4.60 -14.73
CA ASP A 93 4.04 -4.66 -14.93
C ASP A 93 4.53 -6.09 -15.25
N ASN A 94 3.62 -7.06 -15.44
CA ASN A 94 3.91 -8.49 -15.67
C ASN A 94 4.78 -9.14 -14.57
N LYS A 95 4.68 -8.65 -13.33
CA LYS A 95 5.35 -9.23 -12.14
C LYS A 95 4.50 -10.28 -11.42
N ILE A 96 3.19 -10.22 -11.60
CA ILE A 96 2.22 -11.23 -11.17
C ILE A 96 1.48 -11.67 -12.43
N ASP A 97 1.46 -12.98 -12.69
CA ASP A 97 0.68 -13.53 -13.79
C ASP A 97 -0.83 -13.47 -13.47
N ARG A 98 -1.68 -13.33 -14.51
CA ARG A 98 -3.13 -13.21 -14.33
C ARG A 98 -3.79 -14.47 -13.76
N GLU A 99 -3.13 -15.62 -13.90
CA GLU A 99 -3.61 -16.91 -13.40
C GLU A 99 -3.07 -17.22 -11.98
N GLU A 100 -2.18 -16.38 -11.44
CA GLU A 100 -1.69 -16.55 -10.08
C GLU A 100 -2.77 -16.27 -9.02
N LYS A 101 -2.74 -17.05 -7.93
CA LYS A 101 -3.60 -16.82 -6.78
C LYS A 101 -2.95 -15.83 -5.82
N VAL A 102 -3.55 -14.65 -5.71
CA VAL A 102 -3.08 -13.57 -4.84
C VAL A 102 -3.99 -13.45 -3.61
N VAL A 103 -3.38 -13.32 -2.42
CA VAL A 103 -4.09 -12.99 -1.18
C VAL A 103 -3.77 -11.55 -0.80
N LEU A 104 -4.80 -10.72 -0.68
CA LEU A 104 -4.68 -9.33 -0.23
C LEU A 104 -5.07 -9.21 1.24
N PHE A 105 -4.19 -8.62 2.04
CA PHE A 105 -4.44 -8.38 3.46
C PHE A 105 -5.12 -7.02 3.67
N ASN A 106 -6.43 -7.04 3.90
CA ASN A 106 -7.15 -5.87 4.40
C ASN A 106 -7.05 -5.81 5.93
N THR A 107 -6.19 -4.93 6.45
CA THR A 107 -5.81 -4.90 7.87
C THR A 107 -6.76 -4.09 8.75
N GLY A 108 -7.79 -3.46 8.17
CA GLY A 108 -8.78 -2.66 8.88
C GLY A 108 -10.10 -2.54 8.14
N SER A 109 -11.06 -1.83 8.74
CA SER A 109 -12.35 -1.52 8.11
C SER A 109 -12.35 -0.08 7.60
N GLY A 110 -12.89 0.15 6.40
CA GLY A 110 -13.11 1.50 5.87
C GLY A 110 -13.99 2.37 6.77
N LEU A 111 -14.85 1.75 7.59
CA LEU A 111 -15.71 2.46 8.55
C LEU A 111 -14.92 3.27 9.60
N LYS A 112 -13.68 2.88 9.90
CA LYS A 112 -12.82 3.62 10.84
C LYS A 112 -12.33 4.94 10.27
N LEU A 113 -12.41 5.14 8.95
CA LEU A 113 -11.79 6.25 8.23
C LEU A 113 -12.81 7.03 7.38
N ILE A 114 -14.10 6.89 7.69
CA ILE A 114 -15.19 7.57 6.96
C ILE A 114 -14.92 9.06 6.83
N GLU A 115 -14.54 9.74 7.92
CA GLU A 115 -14.33 11.19 7.88
C GLU A 115 -13.19 11.59 6.94
N THR A 116 -12.11 10.81 6.91
CA THR A 116 -10.99 11.00 5.97
C THR A 116 -11.41 10.75 4.53
N LEU A 117 -12.31 9.78 4.32
CA LEU A 117 -12.74 9.30 3.01
C LEU A 117 -13.88 10.12 2.39
N LYS A 118 -14.71 10.82 3.18
CA LYS A 118 -15.84 11.63 2.71
C LYS A 118 -15.49 12.54 1.53
N LYS A 119 -14.34 13.21 1.60
CA LYS A 119 -13.84 14.14 0.56
C LYS A 119 -13.38 13.48 -0.75
N TYR A 120 -13.30 12.14 -0.80
CA TYR A 120 -12.88 11.36 -1.96
C TYR A 120 -14.00 10.50 -2.56
N LEU A 121 -15.07 10.27 -1.79
CA LEU A 121 -16.21 9.42 -2.14
C LEU A 121 -17.46 10.23 -2.54
N THR A 122 -17.37 11.55 -2.49
CA THR A 122 -18.35 12.50 -3.05
C THR A 122 -17.86 12.99 -4.40
#